data_AF-A0A370GVQ5-F1
#
_entry.id   AF-A0A370GVQ5-F1
#
_cell.length_a   1.000
_cell.length_b   1.000
_cell.length_c   1.000
_cell.angle_alpha   90.00
_cell.angle_beta   90.00
_cell.angle_gamma   90.00
#
_symmetry.space_group_name_H-M   'P 1'
#
loop_
_entity.id
_entity.type
_entity.pdbx_description
1 polymer ?
#
loop_
_entity_poly.entity_id
_entity_poly.type
_entity_poly.pdbx_seq_one_letter_code
_entity_poly.pdbx_strand_id
1 'polypeptide(L)'
;HRNTGKVCDDPIADRMLQRVAADENLHMIFYRNMCGAALDLSPDQALEAITLILENFQMPGAGMPNFRRNGVLMAKHGIYDLRQHLEEVVQPVLKKWKIFERDDFSARGEQTRERLGLFLEKLGQDVLKFEEQRDRMLAREAAKRERQLASSSAG
;
A
#
# COMPACT_ATOMS: atom_id res chain seq x y z
N HIS A 1 -11.31 -0.56 0.46
CA HIS A 1 -12.77 -0.29 0.49
C HIS A 1 -13.19 0.82 -0.46
N ARG A 2 -12.71 2.07 -0.31
CA ARG A 2 -13.07 3.17 -1.20
C ARG A 2 -12.85 2.85 -2.70
N ASN A 3 -11.69 2.29 -3.06
CA ASN A 3 -11.39 1.92 -4.45
C ASN A 3 -12.31 0.80 -4.96
N THR A 4 -12.57 -0.22 -4.14
CA THR A 4 -13.51 -1.30 -4.46
C THR A 4 -14.91 -0.76 -4.77
N GLY A 5 -15.42 0.20 -3.97
CA GLY A 5 -16.74 0.80 -4.19
C GLY A 5 -16.85 1.47 -5.57
N LYS A 6 -15.81 2.22 -5.96
CA LYS A 6 -15.74 2.87 -7.28
C LYS A 6 -15.71 1.87 -8.44
N VAL A 7 -15.03 0.73 -8.27
CA VAL A 7 -14.85 -0.28 -9.33
C VAL A 7 -16.07 -1.20 -9.45
N CYS A 8 -16.86 -1.36 -8.38
CA CYS A 8 -17.97 -2.33 -8.33
C CYS A 8 -19.16 -1.98 -9.23
N ASP A 9 -19.33 -0.71 -9.60
CA ASP A 9 -20.45 -0.20 -10.41
C ASP A 9 -21.85 -0.64 -9.90
N ASP A 10 -21.97 -0.80 -8.57
CA ASP A 10 -23.20 -1.17 -7.88
C ASP A 10 -23.53 -0.12 -6.81
N PRO A 11 -24.69 0.58 -6.89
CA PRO A 11 -25.05 1.64 -5.95
C PRO A 11 -25.28 1.19 -4.50
N ILE A 12 -25.57 -0.08 -4.26
CA ILE A 12 -25.72 -0.65 -2.91
C ILE A 12 -24.33 -0.93 -2.34
N ALA A 13 -23.47 -1.57 -3.12
CA ALA A 13 -22.10 -1.88 -2.72
C ALA A 13 -21.29 -0.61 -2.46
N ASP A 14 -21.39 0.42 -3.31
CA ASP A 14 -20.70 1.69 -3.11
C ASP A 14 -21.10 2.35 -1.78
N ARG A 15 -22.40 2.48 -1.51
CA ARG A 15 -22.89 3.05 -0.24
C ARG A 15 -22.44 2.25 0.98
N MET A 16 -22.44 0.92 0.89
CA MET A 16 -21.96 0.04 1.97
C MET A 16 -20.46 0.23 2.21
N LEU A 17 -19.65 0.19 1.15
CA LEU A 17 -18.20 0.30 1.23
C LEU A 17 -17.73 1.70 1.63
N GLN A 18 -18.50 2.74 1.34
CA GLN A 18 -18.25 4.09 1.85
C GLN A 18 -18.38 4.16 3.38
N ARG A 19 -19.38 3.49 3.97
CA ARG A 19 -19.53 3.41 5.43
C ARG A 19 -18.37 2.66 6.07
N VAL A 20 -18.01 1.50 5.53
CA VAL A 20 -16.83 0.74 5.99
C VAL A 20 -15.56 1.59 5.88
N ALA A 21 -15.35 2.28 4.76
CA ALA A 21 -14.19 3.15 4.58
C ALA A 21 -14.15 4.33 5.57
N ALA A 22 -15.31 4.85 5.98
CA ALA A 22 -15.38 5.90 7.00
C ALA A 22 -14.97 5.36 8.38
N ASP A 23 -15.46 4.18 8.76
CA ASP A 23 -15.10 3.54 10.02
C ASP A 23 -13.60 3.20 10.07
N GLU A 24 -13.05 2.60 9.00
CA GLU A 24 -11.62 2.28 8.92
C GLU A 24 -10.72 3.54 8.97
N ASN A 25 -11.20 4.67 8.48
CA ASN A 25 -10.47 5.94 8.60
C ASN A 25 -10.42 6.43 10.06
N LEU A 26 -11.48 6.22 10.85
CA LEU A 26 -11.46 6.51 12.29
C LEU A 26 -10.47 5.59 13.02
N HIS A 27 -10.45 4.30 12.69
CA HIS A 27 -9.46 3.36 13.24
C HIS A 27 -8.02 3.79 12.90
N MET A 28 -7.76 4.11 11.64
CA MET A 28 -6.45 4.59 11.21
C MET A 28 -6.01 5.82 11.99
N ILE A 29 -6.90 6.81 12.16
CA ILE A 29 -6.59 8.03 12.93
C ILE A 29 -6.27 7.69 14.39
N PHE A 30 -7.05 6.81 15.01
CA PHE A 30 -6.84 6.37 16.39
C PHE A 30 -5.45 5.75 16.56
N TYR A 31 -5.13 4.70 15.80
CA TYR A 31 -3.84 4.00 15.91
C TYR A 31 -2.66 4.91 15.54
N ARG A 32 -2.82 5.75 14.50
CA ARG A 32 -1.78 6.70 14.11
C ARG A 32 -1.47 7.69 15.24
N ASN A 33 -2.49 8.22 15.90
CA ASN A 33 -2.28 9.17 16.99
C ASN A 33 -1.67 8.48 18.22
N MET A 34 -2.07 7.25 18.52
CA MET A 34 -1.47 6.44 19.60
C MET A 34 0.02 6.18 19.36
N CYS A 35 0.42 5.79 18.15
CA CYS A 35 1.83 5.65 17.79
C CYS A 35 2.59 6.98 17.82
N GLY A 36 1.93 8.09 17.46
CA GLY A 36 2.48 9.43 17.62
C GLY A 36 2.84 9.75 19.07
N ALA A 37 1.92 9.48 20.01
CA ALA A 37 2.20 9.64 21.44
C ALA A 37 3.30 8.69 21.94
N ALA A 38 3.41 7.48 21.38
CA ALA A 38 4.50 6.57 21.71
C ALA A 38 5.87 7.09 21.24
N LEU A 39 5.95 7.73 20.07
CA LEU A 39 7.16 8.41 19.59
C LEU A 39 7.56 9.56 20.51
N ASP A 40 6.60 10.33 21.03
CA ASP A 40 6.88 11.43 21.95
C ASP A 40 7.34 10.96 23.35
N LEU A 41 6.96 9.73 23.75
CA LEU A 41 7.34 9.15 25.04
C LEU A 41 8.66 8.36 24.97
N SER A 42 8.87 7.57 23.92
CA SER A 42 10.02 6.68 23.75
C SER A 42 10.40 6.61 22.25
N PRO A 43 11.06 7.65 21.73
CA PRO A 43 11.25 7.84 20.28
C PRO A 43 12.02 6.69 19.63
N ASP A 44 13.17 6.30 20.21
CA ASP A 44 14.00 5.21 19.68
C ASP A 44 13.25 3.87 19.62
N GLN A 45 12.56 3.50 20.70
CA GLN A 45 11.84 2.22 20.78
C GLN A 45 10.65 2.20 19.80
N ALA A 46 9.89 3.30 19.73
CA ALA A 46 8.76 3.41 18.84
C ALA A 46 9.20 3.38 17.37
N LEU A 47 10.29 4.08 17.02
CA LEU A 47 10.86 4.05 15.67
C LEU A 47 11.35 2.64 15.31
N GLU A 48 12.02 1.93 16.22
CA GLU A 48 12.46 0.55 15.99
C GLU A 48 11.29 -0.39 15.70
N ALA A 49 10.20 -0.28 16.48
CA ALA A 49 9.00 -1.07 16.26
C ALA A 49 8.31 -0.75 14.92
N ILE A 50 8.20 0.54 14.56
CA ILE A 50 7.63 0.97 13.28
C ILE A 50 8.44 0.39 12.12
N THR A 51 9.76 0.53 12.16
CA THR A 51 10.66 0.04 11.10
C THR A 51 10.57 -1.48 10.97
N LEU A 52 10.54 -2.22 12.10
CA LEU A 52 10.37 -3.67 12.10
C LEU A 52 9.07 -4.10 11.40
N ILE A 53 7.96 -3.43 11.70
CA ILE A 53 6.66 -3.75 11.09
C ILE A 53 6.66 -3.43 9.60
N LEU A 54 7.25 -2.31 9.17
CA LEU A 54 7.31 -1.94 7.75
C LEU A 54 8.14 -2.93 6.93
N GLU A 55 9.30 -3.36 7.45
CA GLU A 55 10.17 -4.33 6.78
C GLU A 55 9.54 -5.72 6.65
N ASN A 56 8.66 -6.09 7.58
CA ASN A 56 8.06 -7.42 7.65
C ASN A 56 6.56 -7.42 7.32
N PHE A 57 6.04 -6.33 6.76
CA PHE A 57 4.62 -6.19 6.50
C PHE A 57 4.14 -7.29 5.55
N GLN A 58 3.11 -8.02 5.98
CA GLN A 58 2.40 -8.98 5.14
C GLN A 58 0.92 -8.62 5.12
N MET A 59 0.31 -8.74 3.94
CA MET A 59 -1.12 -8.56 3.82
C MET A 59 -1.85 -9.55 4.75
N PRO A 60 -2.87 -9.12 5.52
CA PRO A 60 -3.57 -10.00 6.46
C PRO A 60 -4.15 -11.28 5.81
N GLY A 61 -4.45 -11.23 4.51
CA GLY A 61 -4.92 -12.39 3.75
C GLY A 61 -3.83 -13.32 3.23
N ALA A 62 -2.53 -13.08 3.49
CA ALA A 62 -1.42 -13.86 2.91
C ALA A 62 -1.50 -15.38 3.18
N GLY A 63 -2.10 -15.78 4.31
CA GLY A 63 -2.34 -17.19 4.64
C GLY A 63 -3.58 -17.82 3.97
N MET A 64 -4.40 -17.04 3.27
CA MET A 64 -5.63 -17.54 2.66
C MET A 64 -5.35 -18.29 1.34
N PRO A 65 -6.11 -19.36 1.03
CA PRO A 65 -6.03 -20.02 -0.26
C PRO A 65 -6.19 -19.03 -1.43
N ASN A 66 -5.35 -19.18 -2.46
CA ASN A 66 -5.35 -18.34 -3.65
C ASN A 66 -5.07 -16.84 -3.43
N PHE A 67 -4.60 -16.42 -2.24
CA PHE A 67 -4.39 -15.00 -1.95
C PHE A 67 -3.45 -14.32 -2.95
N ARG A 68 -2.37 -14.99 -3.37
CA ARG A 68 -1.45 -14.47 -4.38
C ARG A 68 -2.18 -14.11 -5.68
N ARG A 69 -3.09 -14.96 -6.14
CA ARG A 69 -3.89 -14.70 -7.35
C ARG A 69 -4.85 -13.52 -7.13
N ASN A 70 -5.52 -13.48 -5.98
CA ASN A 70 -6.43 -12.39 -5.64
C ASN A 70 -5.71 -11.04 -5.52
N GLY A 71 -4.50 -11.02 -4.95
CA GLY A 71 -3.66 -9.83 -4.88
C GLY A 71 -3.29 -9.29 -6.26
N VAL A 72 -2.94 -10.16 -7.22
CA VAL A 72 -2.71 -9.76 -8.62
C VAL A 72 -3.96 -9.14 -9.25
N LEU A 73 -5.14 -9.70 -8.99
CA LEU A 73 -6.41 -9.13 -9.49
C LEU A 73 -6.70 -7.77 -8.86
N MET A 74 -6.50 -7.62 -7.55
CA MET A 74 -6.67 -6.33 -6.87
C MET A 74 -5.77 -5.25 -7.46
N ALA A 75 -4.49 -5.58 -7.67
CA ALA A 75 -3.53 -4.70 -8.32
C ALA A 75 -3.95 -4.32 -9.74
N LYS A 76 -4.33 -5.32 -10.55
CA LYS A 76 -4.76 -5.11 -11.94
C LYS A 76 -5.95 -4.16 -12.05
N HIS A 77 -6.87 -4.22 -11.09
CA HIS A 77 -8.07 -3.38 -11.06
C HIS A 77 -7.90 -2.10 -10.23
N GLY A 78 -6.69 -1.74 -9.81
CA GLY A 78 -6.42 -0.51 -9.06
C GLY A 78 -7.09 -0.45 -7.69
N ILE A 79 -7.41 -1.62 -7.10
CA ILE A 79 -8.04 -1.70 -5.78
C ILE A 79 -7.00 -1.42 -4.69
N TYR A 80 -5.87 -2.11 -4.78
CA TYR A 80 -4.71 -1.95 -3.90
C TYR A 80 -3.48 -2.53 -4.58
N ASP A 81 -2.40 -1.77 -4.66
CA ASP A 81 -1.11 -2.20 -5.17
C ASP A 81 0.07 -1.63 -4.39
N LEU A 82 1.29 -1.94 -4.83
CA LEU A 82 2.51 -1.53 -4.13
C LEU A 82 2.72 0.00 -4.15
N ARG A 83 2.31 0.68 -5.23
CA ARG A 83 2.38 2.15 -5.31
C ARG A 83 1.44 2.78 -4.30
N GLN A 84 0.18 2.32 -4.28
CA GLN A 84 -0.81 2.80 -3.32
C GLN A 84 -0.37 2.53 -1.88
N HIS A 85 0.25 1.39 -1.60
CA HIS A 85 0.82 1.11 -0.28
C HIS A 85 1.88 2.16 0.11
N LEU A 86 2.84 2.43 -0.78
CA LEU A 86 3.90 3.39 -0.49
C LEU A 86 3.34 4.81 -0.32
N GLU A 87 2.58 5.30 -1.29
CA GLU A 87 2.22 6.72 -1.42
C GLU A 87 0.95 7.11 -0.66
N GLU A 88 -0.01 6.20 -0.54
CA GLU A 88 -1.29 6.49 0.14
C GLU A 88 -1.31 6.00 1.59
N VAL A 89 -0.44 5.06 1.97
CA VAL A 89 -0.39 4.47 3.32
C VAL A 89 0.89 4.83 4.06
N VAL A 90 2.06 4.41 3.57
CA VAL A 90 3.32 4.50 4.33
C VAL A 90 3.81 5.95 4.44
N GLN A 91 4.04 6.62 3.31
CA GLN A 91 4.61 7.97 3.30
C GLN A 91 3.75 9.00 4.06
N PRO A 92 2.40 9.05 3.91
CA PRO A 92 1.59 10.02 4.63
C PRO A 92 1.63 9.83 6.15
N VAL A 93 1.72 8.58 6.62
CA VAL A 93 1.82 8.26 8.04
C VAL A 93 3.18 8.66 8.60
N LEU A 94 4.28 8.31 7.93
CA LEU A 94 5.63 8.71 8.35
C LEU A 94 5.80 10.24 8.34
N LYS A 95 5.23 10.91 7.34
CA LYS A 95 5.19 12.39 7.28
C LYS A 95 4.39 12.98 8.43
N LYS A 96 3.24 12.39 8.77
CA LYS A 96 2.42 12.86 9.90
C LYS A 96 3.15 12.77 11.24
N TRP A 97 3.99 11.74 11.42
CA TRP A 97 4.87 11.58 12.59
C TRP A 97 6.18 12.35 12.49
N LYS A 98 6.47 12.96 11.34
CA LYS A 98 7.70 13.74 11.07
C LYS A 98 8.99 12.94 11.28
N ILE A 99 8.99 11.63 11.00
CA ILE A 99 10.10 10.73 11.34
C ILE A 99 11.48 11.24 10.87
N PHE A 100 11.55 11.83 9.66
CA PHE A 100 12.80 12.34 9.11
C PHE A 100 13.16 13.78 9.53
N GLU A 101 12.27 14.46 10.26
CA GLU A 101 12.46 15.83 10.74
C GLU A 101 12.69 15.89 12.26
N ARG A 102 12.47 14.78 12.98
CA ARG A 102 12.70 14.68 14.42
C ARG A 102 14.17 14.82 14.79
N ASP A 103 14.45 15.46 15.92
CA ASP A 103 15.78 15.72 16.47
C ASP A 103 15.99 15.08 17.86
N ASP A 104 15.05 14.22 18.28
CA ASP A 104 14.99 13.61 19.60
C ASP A 104 15.39 12.13 19.63
N PHE A 105 15.99 11.63 18.55
CA PHE A 105 16.54 10.28 18.49
C PHE A 105 17.95 10.23 19.08
N SER A 106 18.28 9.14 19.76
CA SER A 106 19.67 8.85 20.12
C SER A 106 20.44 8.29 18.90
N ALA A 107 21.74 8.05 19.06
CA ALA A 107 22.55 7.38 18.02
C ALA A 107 21.93 6.04 17.54
N ARG A 108 21.23 5.30 18.41
CA ARG A 108 20.52 4.08 18.02
C ARG A 108 19.27 4.37 17.19
N GLY A 109 18.51 5.39 17.57
CA GLY A 109 17.38 5.88 16.81
C GLY A 109 17.80 6.36 15.42
N GLU A 110 18.94 7.07 15.31
CA GLU A 110 19.49 7.50 14.02
C GLU A 110 19.82 6.33 13.09
N GLN A 111 20.51 5.30 13.60
CA GLN A 111 20.80 4.10 12.81
C GLN A 111 19.52 3.42 12.32
N THR A 112 18.47 3.44 13.16
CA THR A 112 17.16 2.90 12.78
C THR A 112 16.49 3.76 11.72
N ARG A 113 16.61 5.08 11.81
CA ARG A 113 16.07 6.03 10.83
C ARG A 113 16.77 5.90 9.48
N GLU A 114 18.09 5.74 9.47
CA GLU A 114 18.86 5.46 8.24
C GLU A 114 18.41 4.15 7.60
N ARG A 115 18.28 3.09 8.41
CA ARG A 115 17.77 1.79 7.94
C ARG A 115 16.36 1.89 7.35
N LEU A 116 15.46 2.63 8.01
CA LEU A 116 14.13 2.91 7.49
C LEU A 116 14.21 3.67 6.15
N GLY A 117 15.09 4.67 6.03
CA GLY A 117 15.32 5.40 4.79
C GLY A 117 15.73 4.49 3.64
N LEU A 118 16.73 3.63 3.85
CA LEU A 118 17.18 2.64 2.88
C LEU A 118 16.06 1.66 2.48
N PHE A 119 15.24 1.23 3.44
CA PHE A 119 14.07 0.41 3.15
C PHE A 119 13.07 1.13 2.25
N LEU A 120 12.76 2.40 2.52
CA LEU A 120 11.82 3.18 1.70
C LEU A 120 12.35 3.45 0.30
N GLU A 121 13.65 3.68 0.14
CA GLU A 121 14.29 3.81 -1.18
C GLU A 121 14.15 2.52 -1.99
N LYS A 122 14.46 1.37 -1.37
CA LYS A 122 14.28 0.06 -1.98
C LYS A 122 12.81 -0.19 -2.35
N LEU A 123 11.89 0.11 -1.44
CA LEU A 123 10.46 -0.02 -1.69
C LEU A 123 10.01 0.85 -2.88
N GLY A 124 10.54 2.06 -3.01
CA GLY A 124 10.33 2.93 -4.18
C GLY A 124 10.83 2.30 -5.48
N GLN A 125 12.01 1.69 -5.49
CA GLN A 125 12.51 0.96 -6.66
C GLN A 125 11.64 -0.26 -7.01
N ASP A 126 11.14 -0.96 -5.99
CA ASP A 126 10.28 -2.12 -6.17
C ASP A 126 8.90 -1.72 -6.72
N VAL A 127 8.37 -0.54 -6.33
CA VAL A 127 7.19 0.07 -6.95
C VAL A 127 7.40 0.26 -8.46
N LEU A 128 8.51 0.88 -8.87
CA LEU A 128 8.78 1.12 -10.30
C LEU A 128 8.85 -0.20 -11.09
N LYS A 129 9.57 -1.19 -10.58
CA LYS A 129 9.65 -2.53 -11.22
C LYS A 129 8.28 -3.19 -11.31
N PHE A 130 7.46 -3.04 -10.27
CA PHE A 130 6.10 -3.58 -10.25
C PHE A 130 5.21 -2.93 -11.32
N GLU A 131 5.29 -1.60 -11.47
CA GLU A 131 4.53 -0.86 -12.50
C GLU A 131 4.95 -1.28 -13.91
N GLU A 132 6.24 -1.38 -14.18
CA GLU A 132 6.74 -1.86 -15.47
C GLU A 132 6.21 -3.27 -15.80
N GLN A 133 6.16 -4.17 -14.83
CA GLN A 133 5.62 -5.52 -15.01
C GLN A 133 4.11 -5.50 -15.27
N ARG A 134 3.36 -4.67 -14.53
CA ARG A 134 1.92 -4.49 -14.72
C ARG A 134 1.62 -3.96 -16.11
N ASP A 135 2.33 -2.94 -16.56
CA ASP A 135 2.06 -2.28 -17.84
C ASP A 135 2.41 -3.21 -19.01
N ARG A 136 3.51 -3.98 -18.90
CA ARG A 136 3.84 -5.05 -19.86
C ARG A 136 2.74 -6.11 -19.93
N MET A 137 2.15 -6.49 -18.81
CA MET A 137 1.04 -7.45 -18.77
C MET A 137 -0.21 -6.90 -19.47
N LEU A 138 -0.60 -5.66 -19.16
CA LEU A 138 -1.76 -5.00 -19.76
C LEU A 138 -1.59 -4.82 -21.27
N ALA A 139 -0.40 -4.43 -21.74
CA ALA A 139 -0.09 -4.31 -23.16
C ALA A 139 -0.21 -5.66 -23.90
N ARG A 140 0.27 -6.75 -23.30
CA ARG A 140 0.12 -8.11 -23.87
C ARG A 140 -1.35 -8.53 -23.95
N GLU A 141 -2.14 -8.24 -22.93
CA GLU A 141 -3.58 -8.54 -22.94
C GLU A 141 -4.35 -7.71 -23.96
N ALA A 142 -3.99 -6.44 -24.16
CA ALA A 142 -4.57 -5.58 -25.20
C ALA A 142 -4.26 -6.15 -26.59
N ALA A 143 -2.99 -6.44 -26.89
CA ALA A 143 -2.59 -7.01 -28.17
C ALA A 143 -3.27 -8.37 -28.47
N LYS A 144 -3.49 -9.19 -27.43
CA LYS A 144 -4.23 -10.45 -27.58
C LYS A 144 -5.71 -10.21 -27.92
N ARG A 145 -6.35 -9.25 -27.25
CA ARG A 145 -7.75 -8.86 -27.54
C ARG A 145 -7.90 -8.31 -28.96
N GLU A 146 -7.00 -7.46 -29.40
CA GLU A 146 -6.98 -6.92 -30.77
C GLU A 146 -6.87 -8.03 -31.82
N ARG A 147 -5.96 -8.99 -31.62
CA ARG A 147 -5.81 -10.15 -32.53
C ARG A 147 -7.08 -11.00 -32.59
N GLN A 148 -7.74 -11.23 -31.46
CA GLN A 148 -8.98 -12.00 -31.40
C GLN A 148 -10.11 -11.28 -32.13
N LEU A 149 -10.27 -9.98 -31.90
CA LEU A 149 -11.25 -9.13 -32.57
C LEU A 149 -11.04 -9.14 -34.10
N ALA A 150 -9.80 -8.96 -34.54
CA ALA A 150 -9.44 -9.00 -35.97
C ALA A 150 -9.74 -10.37 -36.62
N SER A 151 -9.52 -11.47 -35.90
CA SER A 151 -9.84 -12.82 -36.40
C SER A 151 -11.35 -13.08 -36.46
N SER A 152 -12.14 -12.51 -35.55
CA SER A 152 -13.61 -12.65 -35.54
C SER A 152 -14.33 -11.76 -36.55
N SER A 153 -13.72 -10.66 -36.99
CA SER A 153 -14.28 -9.79 -38.04
C SER A 153 -13.98 -10.27 -39.47
N ALA A 154 -13.08 -11.25 -39.61
CA ALA A 154 -12.62 -11.76 -40.90
C ALA A 154 -13.27 -13.11 -41.29
N GLY A 155 -14.12 -13.68 -40.44
CA GLY A 155 -14.90 -14.91 -40.68
C GLY A 155 -16.39 -14.63 -40.62
#